data_AF-A0A917Q5G8-F1
#
_entry.id   AF-A0A917Q5G8-F1
#
_cell.length_a   1.000
_cell.length_b   1.000
_cell.length_c   1.000
_cell.angle_alpha   90.00
_cell.angle_beta   90.00
_cell.angle_gamma   90.00
#
_symmetry.space_group_name_H-M   'P 1'
#
loop_
_entity.id
_entity.type
_entity.pdbx_description
1 polymer ?
#
loop_
_entity_poly.entity_id
_entity_poly.type
_entity_poly.pdbx_seq_one_letter_code
_entity_poly.pdbx_strand_id
1 'polypeptide(L)'
;MFLFASTSGLSSRGGTHRAPAASPIPRIPVGGFGIELRASLDLDQVASAWTALARRALVASPFAEHALLAAAARHLPEGRRLQTLLVWSGETLVGVAPTQLARSGLGQRRLVPWRVDLLPAATPLLDREVAGPAIEAMLRFARERGTPLVLADAPQGTALAHLLRAAGLAATPCPETVPQALAPETMAEPTAAIGLDIHVARHASEIRDAVETFLALDAETAGAQREPLKREPIVRDPGRASLVRTATRRAARERACRVAIARRAGAPVAAAILVRDHVWLTARSPESAPALAALLARRPPIAPTPRTDWAALPAAAPRPAIPGRALAAARRLLPQPMRAS
;
A
#
# COMPACT_ATOMS: atom_id res chain seq x y z
N MET A 1 -61.36 -40.39 7.51
CA MET A 1 -61.81 -39.50 6.41
C MET A 1 -61.04 -38.19 6.55
N PHE A 2 -59.83 -38.14 5.96
CA PHE A 2 -59.36 -37.13 4.97
C PHE A 2 -59.45 -35.65 5.44
N LEU A 3 -58.45 -34.77 5.40
CA LEU A 3 -57.12 -34.71 4.77
C LEU A 3 -56.29 -33.60 5.46
N PHE A 4 -54.99 -33.84 5.63
CA PHE A 4 -53.98 -32.81 5.87
C PHE A 4 -53.76 -31.99 4.58
N ALA A 5 -53.71 -30.66 4.69
CA ALA A 5 -53.25 -29.78 3.62
C ALA A 5 -51.87 -29.22 3.98
N SER A 6 -50.85 -29.78 3.36
CA SER A 6 -49.46 -29.32 3.36
C SER A 6 -49.33 -27.97 2.66
N THR A 7 -48.73 -26.99 3.32
CA THR A 7 -48.23 -25.77 2.67
C THR A 7 -46.81 -26.00 2.18
N SER A 8 -46.71 -26.16 0.86
CA SER A 8 -45.49 -26.36 0.09
C SER A 8 -44.51 -25.21 0.24
N GLY A 9 -43.26 -25.56 0.53
CA GLY A 9 -42.12 -24.65 0.57
C GLY A 9 -41.82 -24.01 -0.79
N LEU A 10 -41.67 -22.69 -0.80
CA LEU A 10 -40.95 -21.98 -1.85
C LEU A 10 -39.45 -22.12 -1.58
N SER A 11 -38.85 -23.17 -2.15
CA SER A 11 -37.41 -23.22 -2.37
C SER A 11 -37.02 -22.15 -3.38
N SER A 12 -36.50 -21.03 -2.85
CA SER A 12 -35.76 -20.04 -3.62
C SER A 12 -34.56 -20.74 -4.27
N ARG A 13 -34.65 -20.98 -5.58
CA ARG A 13 -33.54 -21.44 -6.40
C ARG A 13 -32.47 -20.36 -6.37
N GLY A 14 -31.36 -20.67 -5.68
CA GLY A 14 -30.14 -19.88 -5.71
C GLY A 14 -29.67 -19.73 -7.15
N GLY A 15 -29.96 -18.57 -7.74
CA GLY A 15 -29.35 -18.14 -8.97
C GLY A 15 -27.86 -17.98 -8.72
N THR A 16 -27.07 -18.93 -9.20
CA THR A 16 -25.64 -18.73 -9.39
C THR A 16 -25.50 -17.63 -10.43
N HIS A 17 -25.45 -16.37 -9.99
CA HIS A 17 -24.94 -15.28 -10.81
C HIS A 17 -23.50 -15.66 -11.16
N ARG A 18 -23.34 -16.35 -12.29
CA ARG A 18 -22.05 -16.53 -12.94
C ARG A 18 -21.63 -15.12 -13.31
N ALA A 19 -20.73 -14.54 -12.51
CA ALA A 19 -20.16 -13.24 -12.79
C ALA A 19 -19.69 -13.27 -14.26
N PRO A 20 -20.09 -12.30 -15.09
CA PRO A 20 -19.69 -12.27 -16.48
C PRO A 20 -18.17 -12.37 -16.53
N ALA A 21 -17.65 -13.31 -17.31
CA ALA A 21 -16.22 -13.43 -17.54
C ALA A 21 -15.77 -12.12 -18.16
N ALA A 22 -15.12 -11.26 -17.37
CA ALA A 22 -14.62 -9.99 -17.85
C ALA A 22 -13.66 -10.26 -19.00
N SER A 23 -13.90 -9.63 -20.16
CA SER A 23 -12.98 -9.72 -21.28
C SER A 23 -11.57 -9.34 -20.82
N PRO A 24 -10.54 -10.08 -21.23
CA PRO A 24 -9.18 -9.78 -20.81
C PRO A 24 -8.80 -8.36 -21.26
N ILE A 25 -8.31 -7.56 -20.31
CA ILE A 25 -7.83 -6.20 -20.59
C ILE A 25 -6.56 -6.34 -21.47
N PRO A 26 -6.49 -5.67 -22.64
CA PRO A 26 -5.34 -5.77 -23.52
C PRO A 26 -4.03 -5.34 -22.84
N ARG A 27 -2.98 -6.15 -23.00
CA ARG A 27 -1.61 -5.81 -22.58
C ARG A 27 -0.88 -5.14 -23.74
N ILE A 28 -0.27 -3.99 -23.48
CA ILE A 28 0.48 -3.22 -24.48
C ILE A 28 1.96 -3.66 -24.44
N PRO A 29 2.54 -4.15 -25.54
CA PRO A 29 3.92 -4.61 -25.55
C PRO A 29 4.90 -3.44 -25.44
N VAL A 30 5.80 -3.49 -24.47
CA VAL A 30 6.84 -2.48 -24.23
C VAL A 30 8.14 -3.18 -23.82
N GLY A 31 9.09 -3.29 -24.74
CA GLY A 31 10.44 -3.83 -24.44
C GLY A 31 10.44 -5.27 -23.91
N GLY A 32 9.57 -6.14 -24.44
CA GLY A 32 9.44 -7.53 -23.98
C GLY A 32 8.49 -7.72 -22.79
N PHE A 33 7.94 -6.64 -22.23
CA PHE A 33 6.91 -6.69 -21.19
C PHE A 33 5.52 -6.36 -21.75
N GLY A 34 4.47 -6.87 -21.11
CA GLY A 34 3.09 -6.43 -21.33
C GLY A 34 2.69 -5.41 -20.26
N ILE A 35 2.29 -4.20 -20.65
CA ILE A 35 1.80 -3.17 -19.75
C ILE A 35 0.28 -3.11 -19.77
N GLU A 36 -0.33 -3.14 -18.60
CA GLU A 36 -1.78 -3.07 -18.43
C GLU A 36 -2.12 -1.93 -17.45
N LEU A 37 -3.13 -1.13 -17.78
CA LEU A 37 -3.70 -0.14 -16.88
C LEU A 37 -5.07 -0.63 -16.43
N ARG A 38 -5.23 -0.85 -15.12
CA ARG A 38 -6.45 -1.41 -14.55
C ARG A 38 -7.14 -0.42 -13.61
N ALA A 39 -8.46 -0.31 -13.73
CA ALA A 39 -9.28 0.53 -12.85
C ALA A 39 -9.52 -0.13 -11.48
N SER A 40 -9.95 0.66 -10.51
CA SER A 40 -10.20 0.22 -9.13
C SER A 40 -11.17 -0.94 -8.98
N LEU A 41 -12.18 -1.04 -9.84
CA LEU A 41 -13.21 -2.10 -9.74
C LEU A 41 -12.72 -3.46 -10.25
N ASP A 42 -11.65 -3.49 -11.04
CA ASP A 42 -11.17 -4.70 -11.70
C ASP A 42 -10.00 -5.35 -10.96
N LEU A 43 -9.51 -4.77 -9.85
CA LEU A 43 -8.30 -5.23 -9.16
C LEU A 43 -8.42 -6.67 -8.65
N ASP A 44 -9.62 -7.09 -8.22
CA ASP A 44 -9.84 -8.43 -7.68
C ASP A 44 -9.53 -9.54 -8.72
N GLN A 45 -9.53 -9.26 -10.04
CA GLN A 45 -9.20 -10.29 -11.06
C GLN A 45 -7.69 -10.60 -11.16
N VAL A 46 -6.82 -9.71 -10.65
CA VAL A 46 -5.35 -9.92 -10.63
C VAL A 46 -4.84 -10.23 -9.22
N ALA A 47 -5.74 -10.46 -8.25
CA ALA A 47 -5.42 -10.66 -6.84
C ALA A 47 -4.37 -11.77 -6.62
N SER A 48 -4.50 -12.91 -7.30
CA SER A 48 -3.57 -14.04 -7.16
C SER A 48 -2.16 -13.68 -7.66
N ALA A 49 -2.05 -13.13 -8.87
CA ALA A 49 -0.77 -12.72 -9.46
C ALA A 49 -0.09 -11.60 -8.64
N TRP A 50 -0.87 -10.65 -8.13
CA TRP A 50 -0.41 -9.60 -7.24
C TRP A 50 0.11 -10.14 -5.91
N THR A 51 -0.64 -11.03 -5.26
CA THR A 51 -0.22 -11.66 -3.99
C THR A 51 1.08 -12.45 -4.17
N ALA A 52 1.23 -13.13 -5.32
CA ALA A 52 2.46 -13.81 -5.66
C ALA A 52 3.63 -12.83 -5.85
N LEU A 53 3.43 -11.72 -6.57
CA LEU A 53 4.45 -10.67 -6.72
C LEU A 53 4.87 -10.08 -5.36
N ALA A 54 3.93 -9.76 -4.48
CA ALA A 54 4.20 -9.20 -3.16
C ALA A 54 5.16 -10.06 -2.32
N ARG A 55 5.12 -11.39 -2.49
CA ARG A 55 6.04 -12.33 -1.79
C ARG A 55 7.48 -12.25 -2.28
N ARG A 56 7.70 -11.86 -3.55
CA ARG A 56 9.03 -11.78 -4.18
C ARG A 56 9.47 -10.35 -4.49
N ALA A 57 8.70 -9.36 -4.03
CA ALA A 57 8.98 -7.96 -4.27
C ALA A 57 10.39 -7.58 -3.78
N LEU A 58 11.03 -6.66 -4.50
CA LEU A 58 12.31 -6.04 -4.18
C LEU A 58 12.26 -5.31 -2.84
N VAL A 59 11.18 -4.57 -2.63
CA VAL A 59 10.85 -3.88 -1.38
C VAL A 59 9.42 -4.26 -1.02
N ALA A 60 9.25 -4.92 0.12
CA ALA A 60 7.92 -5.21 0.65
C ALA A 60 7.23 -3.89 1.06
N SER A 61 5.94 -3.77 0.77
CA SER A 61 5.14 -2.62 1.15
C SER A 61 3.74 -3.09 1.55
N PRO A 62 3.32 -2.93 2.83
CA PRO A 62 1.97 -3.30 3.24
C PRO A 62 0.94 -2.46 2.49
N PHE A 63 1.29 -1.21 2.15
CA PHE A 63 0.41 -0.25 1.49
C PHE A 63 0.15 -0.58 0.03
N ALA A 64 1.00 -1.43 -0.56
CA ALA A 64 0.83 -1.92 -1.93
C ALA A 64 0.27 -3.35 -1.99
N GLU A 65 -0.13 -3.93 -0.86
CA GLU A 65 -0.83 -5.22 -0.85
C GLU A 65 -2.21 -5.08 -1.50
N HIS A 66 -2.57 -6.07 -2.32
CA HIS A 66 -3.87 -6.11 -3.00
C HIS A 66 -5.04 -5.94 -2.02
N ALA A 67 -4.99 -6.64 -0.88
CA ALA A 67 -6.04 -6.60 0.13
C ALA A 67 -6.34 -5.18 0.64
N LEU A 68 -5.31 -4.35 0.81
CA LEU A 68 -5.44 -2.97 1.30
C LEU A 68 -5.90 -2.04 0.18
N LEU A 69 -5.24 -2.08 -0.97
CA LEU A 69 -5.57 -1.20 -2.10
C LEU A 69 -6.97 -1.46 -2.62
N ALA A 70 -7.39 -2.71 -2.82
CA ALA A 70 -8.73 -3.01 -3.29
C ALA A 70 -9.81 -2.65 -2.26
N ALA A 71 -9.52 -2.74 -0.96
CA ALA A 71 -10.43 -2.24 0.07
C ALA A 71 -10.52 -0.71 0.05
N ALA A 72 -9.38 -0.02 -0.08
CA ALA A 72 -9.33 1.44 -0.10
C ALA A 72 -10.04 1.98 -1.35
N ALA A 73 -9.84 1.33 -2.48
CA ALA A 73 -10.48 1.68 -3.74
C ALA A 73 -12.01 1.57 -3.69
N ARG A 74 -12.54 0.64 -2.87
CA ARG A 74 -13.98 0.41 -2.69
C ARG A 74 -14.62 1.35 -1.68
N HIS A 75 -13.91 1.66 -0.59
CA HIS A 75 -14.51 2.33 0.57
C HIS A 75 -14.15 3.81 0.69
N LEU A 76 -13.08 4.27 0.04
CA LEU A 76 -12.69 5.67 0.06
C LEU A 76 -13.20 6.43 -1.18
N PRO A 77 -13.62 7.69 -1.04
CA PRO A 77 -14.00 8.53 -2.18
C PRO A 77 -12.90 8.64 -3.24
N GLU A 78 -11.64 8.73 -2.80
CA GLU A 78 -10.44 8.82 -3.65
C GLU A 78 -10.19 7.54 -4.44
N GLY A 79 -10.80 6.41 -4.02
CA GLY A 79 -10.69 5.11 -4.66
C GLY A 79 -11.14 5.09 -6.13
N ARG A 80 -12.03 6.00 -6.51
CA ARG A 80 -12.47 6.17 -7.90
C ARG A 80 -11.37 6.70 -8.82
N ARG A 81 -10.33 7.33 -8.27
CA ARG A 81 -9.18 7.88 -9.01
C ARG A 81 -8.02 6.89 -9.12
N LEU A 82 -8.06 5.79 -8.37
CA LEU A 82 -7.03 4.76 -8.42
C LEU A 82 -7.03 4.09 -9.80
N GLN A 83 -5.86 4.11 -10.42
CA GLN A 83 -5.46 3.31 -11.57
C GLN A 83 -4.23 2.51 -11.18
N THR A 84 -4.19 1.24 -11.53
CA THR A 84 -3.03 0.40 -11.25
C THR A 84 -2.29 0.11 -12.55
N LEU A 85 -1.02 0.52 -12.61
CA LEU A 85 -0.12 0.15 -13.69
C LEU A 85 0.49 -1.21 -13.37
N LEU A 86 0.22 -2.20 -14.20
CA LEU A 86 0.68 -3.58 -14.08
C LEU A 86 1.71 -3.87 -15.16
N VAL A 87 2.79 -4.56 -14.80
CA VAL A 87 3.85 -5.00 -15.71
C VAL A 87 3.88 -6.52 -15.70
N TRP A 88 3.76 -7.12 -16.86
CA TRP A 88 3.73 -8.55 -17.07
C TRP A 88 4.95 -9.02 -17.87
N SER A 89 5.54 -10.14 -17.47
CA SER A 89 6.50 -10.92 -18.24
C SER A 89 5.85 -12.26 -18.60
N GLY A 90 5.37 -12.39 -19.84
CA GLY A 90 4.43 -13.45 -20.21
C GLY A 90 3.17 -13.39 -19.33
N GLU A 91 2.89 -14.47 -18.60
CA GLU A 91 1.78 -14.55 -17.65
C GLU A 91 2.14 -14.18 -16.21
N THR A 92 3.41 -13.83 -15.96
CA THR A 92 3.87 -13.49 -14.62
C THR A 92 3.80 -11.98 -14.39
N LEU A 93 3.07 -11.56 -13.36
CA LEU A 93 3.07 -10.16 -12.93
C LEU A 93 4.40 -9.83 -12.24
N VAL A 94 5.15 -8.87 -12.77
CA VAL A 94 6.49 -8.49 -12.28
C VAL A 94 6.57 -7.07 -11.78
N GLY A 95 5.50 -6.28 -11.94
CA GLY A 95 5.45 -4.91 -11.44
C GLY A 95 4.03 -4.41 -11.19
N VAL A 96 3.85 -3.64 -10.13
CA VAL A 96 2.60 -2.97 -9.78
C VAL A 96 2.92 -1.58 -9.24
N ALA A 97 2.32 -0.55 -9.84
CA ALA A 97 2.35 0.82 -9.33
C ALA A 97 0.93 1.36 -9.16
N PRO A 98 0.48 1.63 -7.92
CA PRO A 98 -0.77 2.35 -7.65
C PRO A 98 -0.62 3.82 -8.05
N THR A 99 -1.40 4.26 -9.02
CA THR A 99 -1.31 5.59 -9.63
C THR A 99 -2.68 6.25 -9.73
N GLN A 100 -2.68 7.54 -10.05
CA GLN A 100 -3.84 8.29 -10.46
C GLN A 100 -3.44 9.30 -11.54
N LEU A 101 -4.38 9.66 -12.38
CA LEU A 101 -4.18 10.72 -13.35
C LEU A 101 -4.36 12.08 -12.68
N ALA A 102 -3.30 12.87 -12.60
CA ALA A 102 -3.32 14.24 -12.10
C ALA A 102 -3.04 15.24 -13.22
N ARG A 103 -3.51 16.47 -13.05
CA ARG A 103 -3.12 17.61 -13.90
C ARG A 103 -2.12 18.48 -13.14
N SER A 104 -1.09 18.95 -13.82
CA SER A 104 -0.21 20.00 -13.32
C SER A 104 -0.93 21.37 -13.37
N GLY A 105 -0.36 22.39 -12.72
CA GLY A 105 -0.86 23.76 -12.81
C GLY A 105 -0.91 24.31 -14.24
N LEU A 106 -0.09 23.76 -15.15
CA LEU A 106 -0.07 24.08 -16.58
C LEU A 106 -1.02 23.20 -17.42
N GLY A 107 -1.91 22.42 -16.80
CA GLY A 107 -2.88 21.57 -17.49
C GLY A 107 -2.33 20.24 -18.04
N GLN A 108 -1.02 20.03 -18.04
CA GLN A 108 -0.42 18.77 -18.49
C GLN A 108 -0.82 17.61 -17.58
N ARG A 109 -1.23 16.48 -18.19
CA ARG A 109 -1.61 15.25 -17.49
C ARG A 109 -0.36 14.44 -17.13
N ARG A 110 -0.36 13.84 -15.94
CA ARG A 110 0.70 12.97 -15.44
C ARG A 110 0.12 11.84 -14.61
N LEU A 111 0.73 10.66 -14.69
CA LEU A 111 0.47 9.57 -13.75
C LEU A 111 1.28 9.87 -12.49
N VAL A 112 0.60 10.07 -11.38
CA VAL A 112 1.23 10.29 -10.08
C VAL A 112 0.86 9.16 -9.13
N PRO A 113 1.63 8.91 -8.08
CA PRO A 113 1.29 7.86 -7.13
C PRO A 113 -0.04 8.17 -6.44
N TRP A 114 -0.85 7.13 -6.25
CA TRP A 114 -2.11 7.27 -5.53
C TRP A 114 -1.85 7.13 -4.02
N ARG A 115 -2.11 8.21 -3.28
CA ARG A 115 -1.92 8.28 -1.82
C ARG A 115 -3.23 8.69 -1.17
N VAL A 116 -3.49 8.11 0.00
CA VAL A 116 -4.63 8.44 0.86
C VAL A 116 -4.17 8.36 2.31
N ASP A 117 -4.84 9.05 3.23
CA ASP A 117 -4.37 9.22 4.62
C ASP A 117 -4.03 7.91 5.34
N LEU A 118 -4.79 6.84 5.09
CA LEU A 118 -4.57 5.53 5.70
C LEU A 118 -3.58 4.65 4.92
N LEU A 119 -3.12 5.08 3.75
CA LEU A 119 -2.10 4.41 2.93
C LEU A 119 -1.07 5.46 2.47
N PRO A 120 -0.20 5.92 3.38
CA PRO A 120 0.64 7.10 3.15
C PRO A 120 1.77 6.85 2.14
N ALA A 121 2.11 5.60 1.87
CA ALA A 121 3.13 5.22 0.91
C ALA A 121 2.51 4.60 -0.34
N ALA A 122 3.03 4.98 -1.51
CA ALA A 122 2.64 4.42 -2.80
C ALA A 122 3.84 3.72 -3.48
N THR A 123 4.71 3.11 -2.67
CA THR A 123 5.87 2.35 -3.15
C THR A 123 5.43 1.27 -4.13
N PRO A 124 5.94 1.27 -5.38
CA PRO A 124 5.60 0.22 -6.33
C PRO A 124 6.15 -1.13 -5.87
N LEU A 125 5.38 -2.20 -6.11
CA LEU A 125 5.89 -3.55 -5.96
C LEU A 125 6.56 -3.95 -7.27
N LEU A 126 7.83 -4.31 -7.21
CA LEU A 126 8.60 -4.77 -8.37
C LEU A 126 9.25 -6.09 -8.01
N ASP A 127 9.25 -7.03 -8.93
CA ASP A 127 9.93 -8.31 -8.76
C ASP A 127 11.44 -8.06 -8.60
N ARG A 128 12.05 -8.63 -7.56
CA ARG A 128 13.47 -8.39 -7.24
C ARG A 128 14.42 -8.75 -8.37
N GLU A 129 14.06 -9.75 -9.19
CA GLU A 129 14.92 -10.27 -10.26
C GLU A 129 14.88 -9.40 -11.51
N VAL A 130 13.78 -8.64 -11.74
CA VAL A 130 13.56 -7.87 -12.97
C VAL A 130 13.13 -6.42 -12.72
N ALA A 131 13.37 -5.89 -11.52
CA ALA A 131 12.90 -4.56 -11.11
C ALA A 131 13.38 -3.42 -12.03
N GLY A 132 14.66 -3.44 -12.42
CA GLY A 132 15.24 -2.44 -13.33
C GLY A 132 14.52 -2.40 -14.69
N PRO A 133 14.51 -3.51 -15.45
CA PRO A 133 13.77 -3.61 -16.70
C PRO A 133 12.28 -3.29 -16.58
N ALA A 134 11.62 -3.69 -15.49
CA ALA A 134 10.22 -3.39 -15.24
C ALA A 134 9.97 -1.87 -15.05
N ILE A 135 10.82 -1.17 -14.29
CA ILE A 135 10.77 0.30 -14.15
C ILE A 135 10.95 0.96 -15.53
N GLU A 136 11.92 0.51 -16.31
CA GLU A 136 12.17 1.07 -17.64
C GLU A 136 10.96 0.90 -18.55
N ALA A 137 10.30 -0.26 -18.53
CA ALA A 137 9.07 -0.52 -19.28
C ALA A 137 7.93 0.41 -18.85
N MET A 138 7.74 0.63 -17.54
CA MET A 138 6.73 1.58 -17.03
C MET A 138 7.00 3.02 -17.51
N LEU A 139 8.25 3.48 -17.44
CA LEU A 139 8.65 4.82 -17.85
C LEU A 139 8.52 5.01 -19.37
N ARG A 140 8.92 3.99 -20.15
CA ARG A 140 8.81 3.99 -21.60
C ARG A 140 7.35 4.07 -22.05
N PHE A 141 6.49 3.24 -21.45
CA PHE A 141 5.05 3.29 -21.66
C PHE A 141 4.46 4.67 -21.40
N ALA A 142 4.80 5.27 -20.26
CA ALA A 142 4.33 6.60 -19.88
C ALA A 142 4.77 7.68 -20.88
N ARG A 143 6.03 7.62 -21.32
CA ARG A 143 6.61 8.53 -22.32
C ARG A 143 5.94 8.39 -23.68
N GLU A 144 5.72 7.17 -24.18
CA GLU A 144 5.07 6.91 -25.47
C GLU A 144 3.62 7.40 -25.51
N ARG A 145 2.94 7.43 -24.35
CA ARG A 145 1.58 8.00 -24.21
C ARG A 145 1.56 9.51 -23.94
N GLY A 146 2.71 10.17 -23.92
CA GLY A 146 2.81 11.60 -23.57
C GLY A 146 2.27 11.92 -22.18
N THR A 147 2.24 10.95 -21.27
CA THR A 147 1.71 11.10 -19.90
C THR A 147 2.82 10.72 -18.93
N PRO A 148 3.67 11.67 -18.49
CA PRO A 148 4.80 11.38 -17.62
C PRO A 148 4.38 10.61 -16.36
N LEU A 149 5.16 9.60 -16.00
CA LEU A 149 4.97 8.81 -14.79
C LEU A 149 5.91 9.31 -13.70
N VAL A 150 5.31 9.66 -12.56
CA VAL A 150 6.02 9.89 -11.31
C VAL A 150 5.89 8.60 -10.50
N LEU A 151 7.01 7.90 -10.31
CA LEU A 151 7.12 6.88 -9.28
C LEU A 151 7.61 7.61 -8.03
N ALA A 152 6.90 7.48 -6.92
CA ALA A 152 7.36 8.06 -5.67
C ALA A 152 7.17 7.07 -4.54
N ASP A 153 8.03 7.24 -3.54
CA ASP A 153 8.18 6.41 -2.35
C ASP A 153 9.09 5.21 -2.58
N ALA A 154 10.39 5.44 -2.37
CA ALA A 154 11.31 4.39 -2.02
C ALA A 154 11.87 4.73 -0.63
N PRO A 155 11.73 3.84 0.37
CA PRO A 155 12.34 4.10 1.66
C PRO A 155 13.84 4.33 1.49
N GLN A 156 14.40 5.28 2.24
CA GLN A 156 15.82 5.63 2.12
C GLN A 156 16.69 4.40 2.39
N GLY A 157 17.83 4.29 1.70
CA GLY A 157 18.74 3.14 1.82
C GLY A 157 18.24 1.83 1.21
N THR A 158 17.02 1.78 0.62
CA THR A 158 16.52 0.57 -0.04
C THR A 158 17.05 0.39 -1.46
N ALA A 159 17.06 -0.85 -1.94
CA ALA A 159 17.41 -1.20 -3.32
C ALA A 159 16.58 -0.42 -4.35
N LEU A 160 15.29 -0.22 -4.08
CA LEU A 160 14.42 0.58 -4.94
C LEU A 160 14.89 2.04 -5.02
N ALA A 161 15.30 2.65 -3.89
CA ALA A 161 15.80 4.02 -3.90
C ALA A 161 17.08 4.15 -4.74
N HIS A 162 17.95 3.13 -4.69
CA HIS A 162 19.12 3.05 -5.57
C HIS A 162 18.75 2.92 -7.04
N LEU A 163 17.82 2.02 -7.38
CA LEU A 163 17.34 1.84 -8.77
C LEU A 163 16.69 3.11 -9.33
N LEU A 164 15.83 3.79 -8.56
CA LEU A 164 15.20 5.03 -8.98
C LEU A 164 16.25 6.12 -9.23
N ARG A 165 17.25 6.26 -8.35
CA ARG A 165 18.36 7.20 -8.55
C ARG A 165 19.18 6.86 -9.79
N ALA A 166 19.48 5.57 -10.03
CA ALA A 166 20.21 5.12 -11.23
C ALA A 166 19.43 5.41 -12.53
N ALA A 167 18.10 5.36 -12.49
CA ALA A 167 17.23 5.79 -13.59
C ALA A 167 17.14 7.32 -13.74
N GLY A 168 17.74 8.08 -12.83
CA GLY A 168 17.67 9.54 -12.75
C GLY A 168 16.29 10.06 -12.31
N LEU A 169 15.55 9.25 -11.56
CA LEU A 169 14.29 9.64 -10.92
C LEU A 169 14.57 10.14 -9.50
N ALA A 170 13.79 11.14 -9.08
CA ALA A 170 13.79 11.58 -7.69
C ALA A 170 13.07 10.53 -6.83
N ALA A 171 13.77 9.94 -5.87
CA ALA A 171 13.13 9.18 -4.80
C ALA A 171 12.58 10.19 -3.78
N THR A 172 11.27 10.44 -3.81
CA THR A 172 10.63 11.18 -2.71
C THR A 172 10.81 10.35 -1.44
N PRO A 173 11.27 10.95 -0.32
CA PRO A 173 11.30 10.27 0.96
C PRO A 173 9.87 9.79 1.25
N CYS A 174 9.70 8.48 1.41
CA CYS A 174 8.47 7.96 1.99
C CYS A 174 8.39 8.53 3.41
N PRO A 175 7.26 9.13 3.84
CA PRO A 175 7.09 9.45 5.25
C PRO A 175 7.33 8.16 6.05
N GLU A 176 8.24 8.21 7.01
CA GLU A 176 8.52 7.08 7.89
C GLU A 176 7.21 6.66 8.55
N THR A 177 6.77 5.43 8.26
CA THR A 177 5.53 4.88 8.78
C THR A 177 5.77 4.42 10.21
N VAL A 178 5.75 5.38 11.14
CA VAL A 178 6.32 5.26 12.49
C VAL A 178 7.84 5.02 12.37
N PRO A 179 8.70 5.64 13.19
CA PRO A 179 10.11 5.29 13.17
C PRO A 179 10.23 3.78 13.32
N GLN A 180 10.74 3.12 12.29
CA GLN A 180 11.28 1.77 12.40
C GLN A 180 12.41 1.76 13.45
N ALA A 181 12.93 2.96 13.75
CA ALA A 181 13.82 3.34 14.84
C ALA A 181 13.14 3.54 16.22
N LEU A 182 12.08 2.79 16.56
CA LEU A 182 12.05 2.26 17.93
C LEU A 182 13.03 1.08 17.93
N ALA A 183 14.33 1.43 17.91
CA ALA A 183 15.39 0.46 18.03
C ALA A 183 15.13 -0.38 19.29
N PRO A 184 15.29 -1.71 19.24
CA PRO A 184 15.10 -2.57 20.41
C PRO A 184 16.14 -2.34 21.52
N GLU A 185 17.05 -1.38 21.35
CA GLU A 185 18.18 -1.16 22.25
C GLU A 185 17.80 -0.40 23.53
N THR A 186 16.68 0.32 23.55
CA THR A 186 16.14 0.85 24.81
C THR A 186 15.28 -0.23 25.46
N MET A 187 15.95 -1.09 26.21
CA MET A 187 15.42 -2.09 27.16
C MET A 187 13.89 -2.18 27.18
N ALA A 188 13.33 -3.15 26.46
CA ALA A 188 12.03 -3.66 26.82
C ALA A 188 12.15 -4.25 28.22
N GLU A 189 11.84 -3.45 29.25
CA GLU A 189 11.55 -4.01 30.56
C GLU A 189 10.52 -5.12 30.37
N PRO A 190 10.67 -6.26 31.06
CA PRO A 190 9.75 -7.37 30.92
C PRO A 190 8.31 -6.85 31.03
N THR A 191 7.43 -7.22 30.11
CA THR A 191 6.01 -6.78 30.15
C THR A 191 5.34 -7.06 31.50
N ALA A 192 5.85 -8.06 32.22
CA ALA A 192 5.48 -8.37 33.61
C ALA A 192 5.85 -7.26 34.61
N ALA A 193 6.99 -6.58 34.45
CA ALA A 193 7.42 -5.46 35.30
C ALA A 193 6.50 -4.23 35.16
N ILE A 194 5.84 -4.07 34.00
CA ILE A 194 4.94 -2.94 33.70
C ILE A 194 3.45 -3.33 33.85
N GLY A 195 3.16 -4.56 34.31
CA GLY A 195 1.79 -5.05 34.51
C GLY A 195 0.96 -5.07 33.22
N LEU A 196 1.59 -5.36 32.07
CA LEU A 196 0.95 -5.40 30.76
C LEU A 196 0.66 -6.83 30.30
N ASP A 197 -0.59 -7.08 29.93
CA ASP A 197 -1.01 -8.28 29.19
C ASP A 197 -1.04 -7.98 27.69
N ILE A 198 -0.42 -8.84 26.87
CA ILE A 198 -0.35 -8.66 25.42
C ILE A 198 -1.01 -9.84 24.73
N HIS A 199 -2.09 -9.55 24.00
CA HIS A 199 -2.78 -10.51 23.16
C HIS A 199 -2.52 -10.20 21.67
N VAL A 200 -2.24 -11.23 20.88
CA VAL A 200 -2.04 -11.11 19.42
C VAL A 200 -3.04 -11.99 18.69
N ALA A 201 -4.04 -11.36 18.09
CA ALA A 201 -5.04 -12.01 17.25
C ALA A 201 -4.43 -12.41 15.90
N ARG A 202 -4.63 -13.67 15.51
CA ARG A 202 -4.12 -14.23 14.24
C ARG A 202 -5.19 -14.95 13.43
N HIS A 203 -6.28 -15.36 14.08
CA HIS A 203 -7.39 -16.03 13.41
C HIS A 203 -8.46 -15.03 12.96
N ALA A 204 -9.24 -15.38 11.93
CA ALA A 204 -10.17 -14.43 11.31
C ALA A 204 -11.26 -13.90 12.27
N SER A 205 -11.75 -14.73 13.19
CA SER A 205 -12.68 -14.33 14.25
C SER A 205 -12.01 -13.38 15.25
N GLU A 206 -10.86 -13.77 15.79
CA GLU A 206 -10.08 -12.95 16.73
C GLU A 206 -9.70 -11.58 16.13
N ILE A 207 -9.30 -11.56 14.85
CA ILE A 207 -8.93 -10.33 14.14
C ILE A 207 -10.13 -9.39 14.05
N ARG A 208 -11.34 -9.91 13.81
CA ARG A 208 -12.55 -9.07 13.78
C ARG A 208 -12.74 -8.37 15.13
N ASP A 209 -12.72 -9.11 16.22
CA ASP A 209 -12.96 -8.57 17.57
C ASP A 209 -11.83 -7.62 18.01
N ALA A 210 -10.59 -7.97 17.68
CA ALA A 210 -9.43 -7.13 17.93
C ALA A 210 -9.44 -5.83 17.13
N VAL A 211 -9.96 -5.83 15.89
CA VAL A 211 -10.13 -4.61 15.09
C VAL A 211 -11.18 -3.69 15.69
N GLU A 212 -12.30 -4.22 16.20
CA GLU A 212 -13.29 -3.37 16.87
C GLU A 212 -12.72 -2.79 18.19
N THR A 213 -11.93 -3.58 18.93
CA THR A 213 -11.20 -3.07 20.10
C THR A 213 -10.21 -1.96 19.73
N PHE A 214 -9.46 -2.13 18.62
CA PHE A 214 -8.57 -1.11 18.09
C PHE A 214 -9.32 0.17 17.75
N LEU A 215 -10.46 0.07 17.06
CA LEU A 215 -11.28 1.21 16.64
C LEU A 215 -11.92 1.96 17.82
N ALA A 216 -12.31 1.24 18.87
CA ALA A 216 -12.78 1.85 20.12
C ALA A 216 -11.65 2.64 20.80
N LEU A 217 -10.47 2.03 20.96
CA LEU A 217 -9.29 2.69 21.52
C LEU A 217 -8.86 3.90 20.68
N ASP A 218 -8.94 3.80 19.35
CA ASP A 218 -8.66 4.90 18.43
C ASP A 218 -9.58 6.10 18.71
N ALA A 219 -10.87 5.85 18.94
CA ALA A 219 -11.86 6.90 19.23
C ALA A 219 -11.61 7.59 20.56
N GLU A 220 -11.35 6.82 21.61
CA GLU A 220 -11.03 7.34 22.94
C GLU A 220 -9.76 8.20 22.92
N THR A 221 -8.71 7.70 22.24
CA THR A 221 -7.38 8.33 22.26
C THR A 221 -7.29 9.54 21.33
N ALA A 222 -8.01 9.55 20.20
CA ALA A 222 -8.08 10.69 19.30
C ALA A 222 -8.73 11.91 19.97
N GLY A 223 -9.74 11.70 20.83
CA GLY A 223 -10.38 12.77 21.60
C GLY A 223 -9.51 13.35 22.73
N ALA A 224 -8.59 12.54 23.29
CA ALA A 224 -7.74 12.91 24.41
C ALA A 224 -6.47 13.70 24.02
N GLN A 225 -6.15 13.80 22.73
CA GLN A 225 -4.99 14.55 22.24
C GLN A 225 -5.24 16.06 22.29
N ARG A 226 -4.24 16.83 22.75
CA ARG A 226 -4.29 18.30 22.75
C ARG A 226 -4.00 18.84 21.34
N GLU A 227 -4.56 20.01 21.01
CA GLU A 227 -4.20 20.75 19.80
C GLU A 227 -2.69 21.05 19.77
N PRO A 228 -2.02 21.00 18.60
CA PRO A 228 -2.54 20.77 17.24
C PRO A 228 -2.55 19.28 16.80
N LEU A 229 -2.27 18.35 17.72
CA LEU A 229 -2.16 16.91 17.41
C LEU A 229 -3.51 16.20 17.35
N LYS A 230 -4.61 16.90 17.62
CA LYS A 230 -5.95 16.33 17.65
C LYS A 230 -6.33 15.81 16.26
N ARG A 231 -6.44 14.49 16.17
CA ARG A 231 -6.89 13.79 14.96
C ARG A 231 -8.35 13.38 15.09
N GLU A 232 -9.04 13.24 13.98
CA GLU A 232 -10.38 12.64 13.99
C GLU A 232 -10.27 11.11 14.18
N PRO A 233 -11.12 10.51 15.05
CA PRO A 233 -11.26 9.06 15.12
C PRO A 233 -11.54 8.44 13.75
N ILE A 234 -10.93 7.29 13.46
CA ILE A 234 -11.18 6.51 12.24
C ILE A 234 -12.67 6.15 12.14
N VAL A 235 -13.31 5.82 13.26
CA VAL A 235 -14.73 5.45 13.32
C VAL A 235 -15.69 6.58 12.98
N ARG A 236 -15.24 7.84 13.02
CA ARG A 236 -16.08 9.01 12.66
C ARG A 236 -16.38 9.05 11.16
N ASP A 237 -15.47 8.52 10.34
CA ASP A 237 -15.65 8.38 8.89
C ASP A 237 -16.06 6.93 8.56
N PRO A 238 -17.28 6.69 8.05
CA PRO A 238 -17.75 5.34 7.71
C PRO A 238 -16.90 4.63 6.64
N GLY A 239 -16.32 5.38 5.70
CA GLY A 239 -15.45 4.86 4.65
C GLY A 239 -14.11 4.37 5.19
N ARG A 240 -13.48 5.17 6.05
CA ARG A 240 -12.23 4.80 6.75
C ARG A 240 -12.41 3.58 7.65
N ALA A 241 -13.49 3.55 8.45
CA ALA A 241 -13.79 2.41 9.30
C ALA A 241 -14.08 1.14 8.47
N SER A 242 -14.81 1.27 7.36
CA SER A 242 -15.08 0.16 6.43
C SER A 242 -13.83 -0.34 5.72
N LEU A 243 -12.91 0.56 5.37
CA LEU A 243 -11.59 0.22 4.85
C LEU A 243 -10.84 -0.67 5.85
N VAL A 244 -10.67 -0.24 7.10
CA VAL A 244 -9.93 -1.01 8.12
C VAL A 244 -10.53 -2.41 8.29
N ARG A 245 -11.86 -2.51 8.44
CA ARG A 245 -12.55 -3.80 8.58
C ARG A 245 -12.40 -4.70 7.36
N THR A 246 -12.56 -4.17 6.15
CA THR A 246 -12.48 -4.98 4.93
C THR A 246 -11.06 -5.41 4.62
N ALA A 247 -10.08 -4.51 4.75
CA ALA A 247 -8.67 -4.80 4.49
C ALA A 247 -8.13 -5.85 5.47
N THR A 248 -8.38 -5.69 6.77
CA THR A 248 -7.91 -6.65 7.79
C THR A 248 -8.52 -8.04 7.60
N ARG A 249 -9.82 -8.15 7.29
CA ARG A 249 -10.44 -9.45 6.96
C ARG A 249 -9.85 -10.09 5.70
N ARG A 250 -9.60 -9.30 4.65
CA ARG A 250 -9.00 -9.80 3.41
C ARG A 250 -7.59 -10.31 3.68
N ALA A 251 -6.75 -9.50 4.32
CA ALA A 251 -5.39 -9.88 4.71
C ALA A 251 -5.38 -11.06 5.70
N ALA A 252 -6.36 -11.20 6.60
CA ALA A 252 -6.48 -12.34 7.50
C ALA A 252 -6.71 -13.67 6.76
N ARG A 253 -7.53 -13.67 5.69
CA ARG A 253 -7.74 -14.87 4.85
C ARG A 253 -6.45 -15.32 4.16
N GLU A 254 -5.59 -14.36 3.83
CA GLU A 254 -4.27 -14.59 3.25
C GLU A 254 -3.19 -14.89 4.33
N ARG A 255 -3.57 -14.96 5.61
CA ARG A 255 -2.67 -15.10 6.77
C ARG A 255 -1.60 -13.99 6.85
N ALA A 256 -1.94 -12.83 6.31
CA ALA A 256 -1.10 -11.66 6.20
C ALA A 256 -1.55 -10.53 7.14
N CYS A 257 -2.39 -10.80 8.15
CA CYS A 257 -2.84 -9.79 9.11
C CYS A 257 -2.65 -10.29 10.53
N ARG A 258 -2.25 -9.39 11.43
CA ARG A 258 -2.21 -9.61 12.88
C ARG A 258 -2.68 -8.34 13.58
N VAL A 259 -3.36 -8.49 14.71
CA VAL A 259 -3.72 -7.35 15.56
C VAL A 259 -3.20 -7.62 16.95
N ALA A 260 -2.32 -6.74 17.43
CA ALA A 260 -1.73 -6.86 18.75
C ALA A 260 -2.35 -5.82 19.68
N ILE A 261 -2.82 -6.24 20.85
CA ILE A 261 -3.47 -5.38 21.86
C ILE A 261 -2.73 -5.55 23.18
N ALA A 262 -2.27 -4.44 23.75
CA ALA A 262 -1.76 -4.38 25.11
C ALA A 262 -2.87 -3.90 26.06
N ARG A 263 -3.00 -4.59 27.19
CA ARG A 263 -3.95 -4.30 28.26
C ARG A 263 -3.23 -4.04 29.57
N ARG A 264 -3.78 -3.13 30.37
CA ARG A 264 -3.39 -2.89 31.76
C ARG A 264 -4.64 -3.03 32.63
N ALA A 265 -4.59 -3.91 33.63
CA ALA A 265 -5.76 -4.23 34.46
C ALA A 265 -7.03 -4.57 33.64
N GLY A 266 -6.86 -5.30 32.52
CA GLY A 266 -7.95 -5.69 31.62
C GLY A 266 -8.40 -4.65 30.58
N ALA A 267 -8.06 -3.36 30.76
CA ALA A 267 -8.43 -2.30 29.81
C ALA A 267 -7.40 -2.19 28.66
N PRO A 268 -7.82 -2.00 27.40
CA PRO A 268 -6.91 -1.78 26.28
C PRO A 268 -6.22 -0.42 26.39
N VAL A 269 -4.90 -0.39 26.27
CA VAL A 269 -4.10 0.84 26.42
C VAL A 269 -3.25 1.17 25.19
N ALA A 270 -2.92 0.15 24.40
CA ALA A 270 -2.29 0.30 23.10
C ALA A 270 -2.72 -0.84 22.16
N ALA A 271 -2.77 -0.56 20.86
CA ALA A 271 -3.06 -1.55 19.84
C ALA A 271 -2.31 -1.24 18.54
N ALA A 272 -1.97 -2.27 17.78
CA ALA A 272 -1.35 -2.16 16.48
C ALA A 272 -1.96 -3.17 15.49
N ILE A 273 -2.24 -2.71 14.28
CA ILE A 273 -2.62 -3.55 13.15
C ILE A 273 -1.38 -3.74 12.29
N LEU A 274 -1.01 -5.00 12.05
CA LEU A 274 0.12 -5.38 11.24
C LEU A 274 -0.35 -6.13 10.00
N VAL A 275 0.28 -5.83 8.87
CA VAL A 275 0.08 -6.53 7.59
C VAL A 275 1.41 -7.14 7.17
N ARG A 276 1.41 -8.48 7.03
CA ARG A 276 2.57 -9.36 7.06
C ARG A 276 3.38 -9.13 8.33
N ASP A 277 4.36 -8.24 8.27
CA ASP A 277 5.21 -7.86 9.41
C ASP A 277 5.42 -6.33 9.52
N HIS A 278 4.67 -5.56 8.74
CA HIS A 278 4.73 -4.10 8.77
C HIS A 278 3.55 -3.53 9.57
N VAL A 279 3.81 -2.46 10.31
CA VAL A 279 2.74 -1.71 10.97
C VAL A 279 1.97 -0.96 9.91
N TRP A 280 0.66 -1.14 9.96
CA TRP A 280 -0.25 -0.30 9.22
C TRP A 280 -0.78 0.83 10.11
N LEU A 281 -1.40 0.48 11.24
CA LEU A 281 -2.06 1.44 12.12
C LEU A 281 -1.71 1.18 13.58
N THR A 282 -1.71 2.24 14.38
CA THR A 282 -1.49 2.18 15.83
C THR A 282 -2.47 3.10 16.55
N ALA A 283 -2.96 2.65 17.70
CA ALA A 283 -3.73 3.46 18.64
C ALA A 283 -3.09 3.29 20.03
N ARG A 284 -2.96 4.38 20.79
CA ARG A 284 -2.39 4.35 22.14
C ARG A 284 -2.94 5.49 22.99
N SER A 285 -3.11 5.23 24.28
CA SER A 285 -3.27 6.33 25.24
C SER A 285 -1.94 7.10 25.39
N PRO A 286 -1.96 8.39 25.78
CA PRO A 286 -0.74 9.21 25.86
C PRO A 286 0.35 8.62 26.77
N GLU A 287 -0.07 8.01 27.88
CA GLU A 287 0.79 7.36 28.89
C GLU A 287 1.29 5.95 28.49
N SER A 288 0.86 5.43 27.35
CA SER A 288 1.09 4.04 26.93
C SER A 288 2.13 3.88 25.84
N ALA A 289 3.04 4.85 25.71
CA ALA A 289 4.19 4.73 24.81
C ALA A 289 5.03 3.45 25.07
N PRO A 290 5.33 3.05 26.32
CA PRO A 290 6.03 1.79 26.58
C PRO A 290 5.25 0.55 26.13
N ALA A 291 3.93 0.56 26.28
CA ALA A 291 3.08 -0.55 25.86
C ALA A 291 3.10 -0.72 24.33
N LEU A 292 3.03 0.38 23.58
CA LEU A 292 3.18 0.34 22.14
C LEU A 292 4.58 -0.16 21.75
N ALA A 293 5.65 0.35 22.37
CA ALA A 293 7.00 -0.12 22.10
C ALA A 293 7.14 -1.64 22.33
N ALA A 294 6.61 -2.16 23.44
CA ALA A 294 6.61 -3.59 23.73
C ALA A 294 5.83 -4.42 22.69
N LEU A 295 4.68 -3.91 22.19
CA LEU A 295 3.93 -4.56 21.09
C LEU A 295 4.78 -4.63 19.81
N LEU A 296 5.49 -3.55 19.48
CA LEU A 296 6.29 -3.46 18.27
C LEU A 296 7.60 -4.26 18.36
N ALA A 297 8.18 -4.42 19.55
CA ALA A 297 9.37 -5.24 19.80
C ALA A 297 9.11 -6.75 19.62
N ARG A 298 7.86 -7.20 19.83
CA ARG A 298 7.46 -8.61 19.62
C ARG A 298 7.24 -8.99 18.15
N ARG A 299 7.57 -8.10 17.20
CA ARG A 299 7.59 -8.47 15.80
C ARG A 299 8.66 -9.54 15.60
N PRO A 300 8.40 -10.60 14.80
CA PRO A 300 9.50 -11.35 14.26
C PRO A 300 10.44 -10.35 13.56
N PRO A 301 11.76 -10.45 13.76
CA PRO A 301 12.68 -9.56 13.05
C PRO A 301 12.32 -9.62 11.57
N ILE A 302 12.10 -8.45 10.97
CA ILE A 302 12.07 -8.36 9.51
C ILE A 302 13.42 -8.93 9.11
N ALA A 303 13.43 -10.11 8.46
CA ALA A 303 14.67 -10.67 7.97
C ALA A 303 15.36 -9.54 7.21
N PRO A 304 16.58 -9.13 7.62
CA PRO A 304 17.25 -8.04 6.93
C PRO A 304 17.21 -8.41 5.47
N THR A 305 16.65 -7.53 4.63
CA THR A 305 16.71 -7.72 3.19
C THR A 305 18.17 -8.06 2.92
N PRO A 306 18.50 -9.24 2.35
CA PRO A 306 19.88 -9.61 2.17
C PRO A 306 20.57 -8.39 1.56
N ARG A 307 21.69 -8.00 2.16
CA ARG A 307 22.60 -7.02 1.57
C ARG A 307 23.13 -7.69 0.30
N THR A 308 22.30 -7.72 -0.73
CA THR A 308 22.77 -7.89 -2.09
C THR A 308 23.69 -6.71 -2.29
N ASP A 309 24.91 -6.97 -2.72
CA ASP A 309 25.88 -5.92 -2.97
C ASP A 309 25.37 -5.11 -4.17
N TRP A 310 24.48 -4.14 -3.91
CA TRP A 310 23.74 -3.41 -4.94
C TRP A 310 24.66 -2.58 -5.84
N ALA A 311 25.92 -2.42 -5.43
CA ALA A 311 27.01 -1.88 -6.24
C ALA A 311 27.29 -2.73 -7.49
N ALA A 312 26.93 -4.01 -7.48
CA ALA A 312 27.13 -4.94 -8.60
C ALA A 312 25.94 -5.03 -9.57
N LEU A 313 24.83 -4.31 -9.32
CA LEU A 313 23.76 -4.21 -10.32
C LEU A 313 24.33 -3.52 -11.57
N PRO A 314 24.10 -4.06 -12.78
CA PRO A 314 24.61 -3.44 -13.99
C PRO A 314 24.11 -2.00 -14.07
N ALA A 315 25.05 -1.07 -14.28
CA ALA A 315 24.72 0.32 -14.55
C ALA A 315 23.66 0.36 -15.65
N ALA A 316 22.61 1.15 -15.44
CA ALA A 316 21.55 1.34 -16.43
C ALA A 316 22.21 1.61 -17.79
N ALA A 317 21.70 0.96 -18.84
CA ALA A 317 22.20 1.16 -20.20
C ALA A 317 22.33 2.67 -20.49
N PRO A 318 23.41 3.10 -21.17
CA PRO A 318 23.66 4.51 -21.42
C PRO A 318 22.40 5.15 -22.03
N ARG A 319 21.99 6.28 -21.45
CA ARG A 319 20.84 7.04 -21.95
C ARG A 319 21.02 7.25 -23.46
N PRO A 320 20.02 6.92 -24.31
CA PRO A 320 20.10 7.31 -25.71
C PRO A 320 20.26 8.82 -25.76
N ALA A 321 21.30 9.29 -26.46
CA ALA A 321 21.61 10.70 -26.60
C ALA A 321 20.33 11.41 -27.08
N ILE A 322 19.84 12.36 -26.29
CA ILE A 322 18.74 13.23 -26.72
C ILE A 322 19.30 14.03 -27.90
N PRO A 323 18.73 13.94 -29.12
CA PRO A 323 19.23 14.71 -30.25
C PRO A 323 19.19 16.20 -29.89
N GLY A 324 20.33 16.88 -29.97
CA GLY A 324 20.53 18.24 -29.45
C GLY A 324 19.55 19.30 -29.98
N ARG A 325 18.81 19.00 -31.06
CA ARG A 325 17.74 19.86 -31.60
C ARG A 325 16.51 19.97 -30.67
N ALA A 326 16.21 18.97 -29.85
CA ALA A 326 15.06 19.02 -28.93
C ALA A 326 15.28 19.98 -27.74
N LEU A 327 16.53 20.15 -27.29
CA LEU A 327 16.89 21.08 -26.22
C LEU A 327 16.87 22.55 -26.69
N ALA A 328 17.19 22.81 -27.96
CA ALA A 328 17.13 24.14 -28.55
C ALA A 328 15.68 24.66 -28.68
N ALA A 329 14.72 23.77 -28.96
CA ALA A 329 13.30 24.14 -29.02
C ALA A 329 12.72 24.45 -27.63
N ALA A 330 13.11 23.69 -26.59
CA ALA A 330 12.66 23.93 -25.22
C ALA A 330 13.20 25.24 -24.63
N ARG A 331 14.42 25.66 -25.00
CA ARG A 331 15.00 26.95 -24.58
C ARG A 331 14.33 28.18 -25.20
N ARG A 332 13.62 28.04 -26.33
CA ARG A 332 12.87 29.15 -26.97
C ARG A 332 11.50 29.40 -26.34
N LEU A 333 11.01 28.49 -25.48
CA LEU A 333 9.70 28.60 -24.82
C LEU A 333 9.78 29.09 -23.38
N LEU A 334 10.98 29.39 -22.86
CA LEU A 334 11.14 30.03 -21.56
C LEU A 334 11.05 31.55 -21.73
N PRO A 335 10.20 32.25 -20.95
CA PRO A 335 10.14 33.71 -20.99
C PRO A 335 11.48 34.31 -20.55
N GLN A 336 12.01 35.22 -21.36
CA GLN A 336 13.22 35.97 -21.04
C GLN A 336 12.95 36.86 -19.83
N PRO A 337 13.87 36.94 -18.85
CA PRO A 337 13.70 37.83 -17.70
C PRO A 337 13.67 39.28 -18.20
N MET A 338 12.57 39.99 -17.91
CA MET A 338 12.47 41.43 -18.14
C MET A 338 13.56 42.12 -17.34
N ARG A 339 14.42 42.87 -18.04
CA ARG A 339 15.36 43.80 -17.42
C ARG A 339 14.55 44.96 -16.85
N ALA A 340 14.64 45.16 -15.53
CA ALA A 340 14.15 46.36 -14.89
C ALA A 340 15.04 47.55 -15.28
N SER A 341 14.41 48.63 -15.73
CA SER A 341 14.99 49.97 -15.84
C SER A 341 14.79 50.73 -14.55
#